data_AF-A0A6B0TPL8-F1
#
_entry.id   AF-A0A6B0TPL8-F1
#
_cell.length_a   1.000
_cell.length_b   1.000
_cell.length_c   1.000
_cell.angle_alpha   90.00
_cell.angle_beta   90.00
_cell.angle_gamma   90.00
#
_symmetry.space_group_name_H-M   'P 1'
#
loop_
_entity.id
_entity.type
_entity.pdbx_description
1 polymer ?
#
loop_
_entity_poly.entity_id
_entity_poly.type
_entity_poly.pdbx_seq_one_letter_code
_entity_poly.pdbx_strand_id
1 'polypeptide(L)'
;MFAITSATPTPGKMEARKELRMHRTDEERIRAAAAATGLQEADFIRQAALLRAQEVEQRVSLSILPVEAFDAFKAAVEAPGKVVPGLARAANASKGLLKDAG
;
A
#
# COMPACT_ATOMS: atom_id res chain seq x y z
N MET A 1 -6.49 7.68 -7.27
CA MET A 1 -5.84 7.00 -6.12
C MET A 1 -6.06 5.51 -6.34
N PHE A 2 -5.01 4.71 -6.50
CA PHE A 2 -5.19 3.27 -6.72
C PHE A 2 -5.55 2.65 -5.36
N ALA A 3 -6.82 2.26 -5.21
CA ALA A 3 -7.24 1.47 -4.06
C ALA A 3 -6.60 0.09 -4.20
N ILE A 4 -5.73 -0.28 -3.25
CA ILE A 4 -5.39 -1.69 -3.07
C ILE A 4 -6.61 -2.29 -2.38
N THR A 5 -7.35 -3.15 -3.10
CA THR A 5 -8.43 -3.92 -2.48
C THR A 5 -7.82 -4.80 -1.41
N SER A 6 -8.19 -4.59 -0.15
CA SER A 6 -7.76 -5.47 0.93
C SER A 6 -8.41 -6.84 0.72
N ALA A 7 -7.58 -7.89 0.68
CA ALA A 7 -8.09 -9.25 0.60
C ALA A 7 -8.54 -9.70 2.00
N THR A 8 -9.79 -10.15 2.13
CA THR A 8 -10.24 -10.82 3.36
C THR A 8 -9.51 -12.14 3.53
N PRO A 9 -8.94 -12.44 4.72
CA PRO A 9 -8.32 -13.73 4.99
C PRO A 9 -9.31 -14.86 4.73
N THR A 10 -8.94 -15.81 3.87
CA THR A 10 -9.75 -17.02 3.66
C THR A 10 -9.46 -18.00 4.81
N PRO A 11 -10.45 -18.33 5.66
CA PRO A 11 -10.27 -19.36 6.67
C PRO A 11 -10.18 -20.74 6.00
N GLY A 12 -9.34 -21.63 6.53
CA GLY A 12 -9.24 -23.01 6.04
C GLY A 12 -7.87 -23.36 5.45
N LYS A 13 -7.86 -24.35 4.56
CA LYS A 13 -6.62 -24.90 3.97
C LYS A 13 -6.03 -23.95 2.93
N MET A 14 -4.71 -24.02 2.76
CA MET A 14 -4.00 -23.29 1.70
C MET A 14 -4.27 -23.96 0.34
N GLU A 15 -5.26 -23.45 -0.40
CA GLU A 15 -5.71 -24.04 -1.67
C GLU A 15 -5.10 -23.36 -2.91
N ALA A 16 -4.64 -22.11 -2.77
CA ALA A 16 -4.03 -21.37 -3.86
C ALA A 16 -2.54 -21.78 -4.05
N ARG A 17 -2.21 -22.32 -5.22
CA ARG A 17 -0.85 -22.66 -5.61
C ARG A 17 -0.22 -21.58 -6.47
N LYS A 18 1.03 -21.21 -6.17
CA LYS A 18 1.84 -20.32 -7.00
C LYS A 18 3.02 -21.09 -7.59
N GLU A 19 3.19 -20.97 -8.90
CA GLU A 19 4.37 -21.48 -9.60
C GLU A 19 5.27 -20.31 -9.98
N LEU A 20 6.59 -20.49 -9.81
CA LEU A 20 7.58 -19.46 -10.05
C LEU A 20 8.77 -20.06 -10.80
N ARG A 21 9.24 -19.35 -11.83
CA ARG A 21 10.50 -19.64 -12.50
C ARG A 21 11.52 -18.63 -12.02
N MET A 22 12.72 -19.10 -11.68
CA MET A 22 13.79 -18.26 -11.15
C MET A 22 15.09 -18.56 -11.88
N HIS A 23 15.98 -17.57 -11.90
CA HIS A 23 17.37 -17.86 -12.23
C HIS A 23 17.99 -18.69 -11.12
N ARG A 24 18.89 -19.60 -11.50
CA ARG A 24 19.55 -20.50 -10.56
C ARG A 24 20.29 -19.76 -9.43
N THR A 25 20.90 -18.62 -9.75
CA THR A 25 21.57 -17.77 -8.75
C THR A 25 20.62 -17.23 -7.70
N ASP A 26 19.39 -16.91 -8.08
CA ASP A 26 18.38 -16.36 -7.16
C ASP A 26 17.81 -17.48 -6.29
N GLU A 27 17.54 -18.65 -6.89
CA GLU A 27 17.13 -19.86 -6.19
C GLU A 27 18.17 -20.25 -5.11
N GLU A 28 19.46 -20.30 -5.46
CA GLU A 28 20.53 -20.67 -4.52
C GLU A 28 20.64 -19.66 -3.35
N ARG A 29 20.49 -18.36 -3.63
CA ARG A 29 20.48 -17.31 -2.60
C ARG A 29 19.28 -17.44 -1.66
N ILE A 30 18.09 -17.67 -2.21
CA ILE A 30 16.86 -17.83 -1.43
C ILE A 30 16.95 -19.09 -0.56
N ARG A 31 17.43 -20.20 -1.13
CA ARG A 31 17.65 -21.44 -0.38
C ARG A 31 18.59 -21.25 0.80
N ALA A 32 19.71 -20.55 0.58
CA ALA A 32 20.68 -20.27 1.64
C ALA A 32 20.06 -19.41 2.77
N ALA A 33 19.27 -18.39 2.41
CA ALA A 33 18.59 -17.54 3.38
C ALA A 33 17.48 -18.30 4.16
N ALA A 34 16.74 -19.17 3.48
CA ALA A 34 15.75 -20.04 4.11
C ALA A 34 16.42 -21.00 5.12
N ALA A 35 17.53 -21.63 4.73
CA ALA A 35 18.31 -22.49 5.61
C ALA A 35 18.84 -21.74 6.84
N ALA A 36 19.36 -20.52 6.66
CA ALA A 36 19.87 -19.68 7.76
C ALA A 36 18.78 -19.28 8.77
N THR A 37 17.53 -19.26 8.35
CA THR A 37 16.36 -18.93 9.20
C THR A 37 15.62 -20.17 9.71
N GLY A 38 16.07 -21.37 9.34
CA GLY A 38 15.43 -22.63 9.73
C GLY A 38 14.07 -22.86 9.06
N LEU A 39 13.81 -22.20 7.92
CA LEU A 39 12.55 -22.26 7.19
C LEU A 39 12.67 -23.12 5.94
N GLN A 40 11.56 -23.73 5.54
CA GLN A 40 11.45 -24.29 4.19
C GLN A 40 11.46 -23.15 3.16
N GLU A 41 12.06 -23.38 1.99
CA GLU A 41 12.18 -22.37 0.93
C GLU A 41 10.83 -21.77 0.52
N ALA A 42 9.80 -22.61 0.40
CA ALA A 42 8.44 -22.18 0.07
C ALA A 42 7.83 -21.26 1.16
N ASP A 43 8.05 -21.58 2.43
CA ASP A 43 7.58 -20.76 3.55
C ASP A 43 8.34 -19.44 3.65
N PHE A 44 9.66 -19.48 3.43
CA PHE A 44 10.50 -18.29 3.37
C PHE A 44 10.02 -17.31 2.28
N ILE A 45 9.80 -17.81 1.06
CA ILE A 45 9.30 -16.99 -0.06
C ILE A 45 7.91 -16.43 0.27
N ARG A 46 7.01 -17.26 0.81
CA ARG A 46 5.65 -16.83 1.17
C ARG A 46 5.67 -15.72 2.22
N GLN A 47 6.44 -15.89 3.30
CA GLN A 47 6.56 -14.89 4.35
C GLN A 47 7.16 -13.59 3.83
N ALA A 48 8.23 -13.66 3.04
CA ALA A 48 8.84 -12.48 2.41
C ALA A 48 7.86 -11.73 1.49
N ALA A 49 7.07 -12.46 0.69
CA ALA A 49 6.06 -11.86 -0.16
C ALA A 49 4.95 -11.16 0.64
N LEU A 50 4.49 -11.77 1.74
CA LEU A 50 3.47 -11.19 2.62
C LEU A 50 3.98 -9.94 3.34
N LEU A 51 5.20 -9.97 3.87
CA LEU A 51 5.82 -8.79 4.48
C LEU A 51 5.92 -7.64 3.48
N ARG A 52 6.37 -7.94 2.25
CA ARG A 52 6.47 -6.91 1.21
C ARG A 52 5.11 -6.37 0.79
N ALA A 53 4.07 -7.20 0.74
CA ALA A 53 2.71 -6.75 0.46
C ALA A 53 2.22 -5.76 1.53
N GLN A 54 2.40 -6.09 2.82
CA GLN A 54 2.02 -5.22 3.93
C GLN A 54 2.75 -3.86 3.89
N GLU A 55 4.04 -3.85 3.58
CA GLU A 55 4.80 -2.61 3.42
C GLU A 55 4.24 -1.74 2.29
N VAL A 56 3.86 -2.34 1.16
CA VAL A 56 3.29 -1.62 0.02
C VAL A 56 1.91 -1.07 0.37
N GLU A 57 1.07 -1.86 1.03
CA GLU A 57 -0.25 -1.43 1.51
C GLU A 57 -0.14 -0.24 2.47
N GLN A 58 0.78 -0.28 3.43
CA GLN A 58 1.02 0.83 4.36
C GLN A 58 1.53 2.09 3.66
N ARG A 59 2.43 1.96 2.68
CA ARG A 59 2.94 3.12 1.93
C ARG A 59 1.87 3.80 1.07
N VAL A 60 0.85 3.08 0.63
CA VAL A 60 -0.25 3.68 -0.12
C VAL A 60 -1.23 4.44 0.79
N SER A 61 -1.36 4.05 2.06
CA SER A 61 -2.24 4.72 3.02
C SER A 61 -1.59 5.86 3.79
N LEU A 62 -0.26 5.88 3.90
CA LEU A 62 0.49 6.87 4.68
C LEU A 62 1.16 7.91 3.80
N SER A 63 0.91 9.18 4.09
CA SER A 63 1.70 10.30 3.55
C SER A 63 2.82 10.64 4.53
N ILE A 64 4.08 10.49 4.11
CA ILE A 64 5.24 10.90 4.90
C ILE A 64 5.63 12.31 4.45
N LEU A 65 5.54 13.27 5.37
CA LEU A 65 5.91 14.66 5.15
C LEU A 65 7.19 15.00 5.93
N PRO A 66 8.13 15.76 5.35
CA PRO A 66 9.19 16.42 6.13
C PRO A 66 8.57 17.29 7.23
N VAL A 67 9.31 17.49 8.33
CA VAL A 67 8.80 18.21 9.51
C VAL A 67 8.26 19.58 9.14
N GLU A 68 8.98 20.31 8.29
CA GLU A 68 8.62 21.66 7.87
C GLU A 68 7.31 21.67 7.06
N ALA A 69 7.12 20.66 6.20
CA ALA A 69 5.89 20.50 5.42
C ALA A 69 4.71 20.08 6.31
N PHE A 70 4.96 19.27 7.33
CA PHE A 70 3.96 18.87 8.30
C PHE A 70 3.53 20.05 9.19
N ASP A 71 4.46 20.89 9.62
CA ASP A 71 4.15 22.10 10.38
C ASP A 71 3.36 23.11 9.55
N ALA A 72 3.74 23.30 8.29
CA ALA A 72 2.98 24.13 7.35
C ALA A 72 1.56 23.57 7.13
N PHE A 73 1.41 22.25 7.03
CA PHE A 73 0.11 21.60 6.92
C PHE A 73 -0.74 21.82 8.18
N LYS A 74 -0.18 21.63 9.37
CA LYS A 74 -0.88 21.89 10.64
C LYS A 74 -1.41 23.32 10.72
N ALA A 75 -0.53 24.30 10.45
CA ALA A 75 -0.91 25.71 10.45
C ALA A 75 -2.04 26.01 9.45
N ALA A 76 -2.02 25.36 8.28
CA ALA A 76 -3.05 25.52 7.26
C ALA A 76 -4.40 24.89 7.65
N VAL A 77 -4.40 23.77 8.39
CA VAL A 77 -5.63 23.11 8.87
C VAL A 77 -6.28 23.87 10.02
N GLU A 78 -5.49 24.53 10.87
CA GLU A 78 -5.99 25.34 11.99
C GLU A 78 -6.54 26.71 11.55
N ALA A 79 -6.09 27.22 10.40
CA ALA A 79 -6.56 28.49 9.85
C ALA A 79 -7.95 28.35 9.17
N PRO A 80 -8.81 29.39 9.21
CA PRO A 80 -10.04 29.40 8.42
C PRO A 80 -9.77 29.23 6.93
N GLY A 81 -10.52 28.32 6.29
CA GLY A 81 -10.41 28.09 4.85
C GLY A 81 -10.73 29.35 4.04
N LYS A 82 -10.02 29.55 2.93
CA LYS A 82 -10.27 30.63 1.98
C LYS A 82 -10.98 30.11 0.73
N VAL A 83 -12.01 30.81 0.29
CA VAL A 83 -12.67 30.50 -0.99
C VAL A 83 -11.73 30.85 -2.15
N VAL A 84 -11.37 29.85 -2.94
CA VAL A 84 -10.65 30.02 -4.20
C VAL A 84 -11.65 29.97 -5.34
N PRO A 85 -11.87 31.07 -6.11
CA PRO A 85 -12.92 31.14 -7.13
C PRO A 85 -12.86 30.02 -8.17
N GLY A 86 -11.65 29.60 -8.57
CA GLY A 86 -11.44 28.48 -9.48
C GLY A 86 -11.96 27.16 -8.91
N LEU A 87 -11.62 26.85 -7.65
CA LEU A 87 -12.09 25.64 -6.96
C LEU A 87 -13.60 25.67 -6.74
N ALA A 88 -14.17 26.82 -6.39
CA ALA A 88 -15.62 26.97 -6.22
C ALA A 88 -16.39 26.71 -7.53
N ARG A 89 -15.88 27.19 -8.67
CA ARG A 89 -16.45 26.89 -9.99
C ARG A 89 -16.34 25.40 -10.33
N ALA A 90 -15.18 24.80 -10.10
CA ALA A 90 -14.96 23.37 -10.35
C ALA A 90 -15.89 22.49 -9.49
N ALA A 91 -16.03 22.81 -8.20
CA ALA A 91 -16.90 22.10 -7.26
C ALA A 91 -18.38 22.17 -7.69
N ASN A 92 -18.84 23.33 -8.18
CA ASN A 92 -20.19 23.48 -8.70
C ASN A 92 -20.39 22.70 -10.00
N ALA A 93 -19.39 22.67 -10.90
CA ALA A 93 -19.45 21.87 -12.12
C ALA A 93 -19.42 20.35 -11.85
N SER A 94 -18.79 19.92 -10.75
CA SER A 94 -18.72 18.51 -10.37
C SER A 94 -19.94 18.00 -9.57
N LYS A 95 -20.83 18.89 -9.11
CA LYS A 95 -22.05 18.48 -8.40
C LYS A 95 -22.90 17.55 -9.28
N GLY A 96 -23.16 16.34 -8.79
CA GLY A 96 -23.91 15.30 -9.50
C GLY A 96 -23.09 14.38 -10.40
N LEU A 97 -21.80 14.66 -10.62
CA LEU A 97 -20.88 13.78 -11.35
C LEU A 97 -20.16 12.79 -10.43
N LEU A 98 -19.89 13.20 -9.18
CA LEU A 98 -19.29 12.33 -8.16
C LEU A 98 -20.42 11.71 -7.33
N LYS A 99 -20.75 10.44 -7.59
CA LYS A 99 -21.88 9.75 -6.95
C LYS A 99 -21.56 9.17 -5.56
N ASP A 100 -20.29 9.07 -5.19
CA ASP A 100 -19.85 8.40 -3.95
C ASP A 100 -18.86 9.23 -3.11
N ALA A 101 -18.83 10.55 -3.27
CA ALA A 101 -17.89 11.43 -2.54
C ALA A 101 -18.49 12.02 -1.24
N GLY A 102 -19.39 11.29 -0.59
CA GLY A 102 -20.03 11.67 0.67
C GLY A 102 -19.40 11.00 1.88
#